data_AF-A0A974AR82-F1
#
_entry.id   AF-A0A974AR82-F1
#
_cell.length_a   1.000
_cell.length_b   1.000
_cell.length_c   1.000
_cell.angle_alpha   90.00
_cell.angle_beta   90.00
_cell.angle_gamma   90.00
#
_symmetry.space_group_name_H-M   'P 1'
#
loop_
_entity.id
_entity.type
_entity.pdbx_description
1 polymer ?
#
loop_
_entity_poly.entity_id
_entity_poly.type
_entity_poly.pdbx_seq_one_letter_code
_entity_poly.pdbx_strand_id
1 'polypeptide(L)'
;MDFEHSPRVQQLQQQLTTFMQEQVLPNEHLFKQQTAANRWSTPPILQSLKAQAKAQGLWNLFMPGHEHGGQGLSNVEYAPLAEIMGRVFWAAEVFNCSAPDTGNMEVF
;
A
#
# COMPACT_ATOMS: atom_id res chain seq x y z
N MET A 1 -23.96 19.29 3.05
CA MET A 1 -23.41 17.93 3.15
C MET A 1 -21.91 18.09 3.06
N ASP A 2 -21.19 17.66 4.08
CA ASP A 2 -19.73 17.76 4.12
C ASP A 2 -19.15 16.50 3.49
N PHE A 3 -18.37 16.67 2.43
CA PHE A 3 -17.77 15.58 1.65
C PHE A 3 -16.26 15.51 1.83
N GLU A 4 -15.68 16.38 2.66
CA GLU A 4 -14.24 16.38 2.88
C GLU A 4 -13.81 15.15 3.69
N HIS A 5 -12.65 14.60 3.33
CA HIS A 5 -12.03 13.53 4.11
C HIS A 5 -11.52 14.07 5.44
N SER A 6 -11.48 13.20 6.46
CA SER A 6 -10.92 13.57 7.76
C SER A 6 -9.45 14.01 7.63
N PRO A 7 -8.93 14.89 8.51
CA PRO A 7 -7.53 15.33 8.45
C PRO A 7 -6.54 14.16 8.45
N ARG A 8 -6.89 13.07 9.14
CA ARG A 8 -6.12 11.83 9.15
C ARG A 8 -6.01 11.19 7.77
N VAL A 9 -7.13 11.07 7.06
CA VAL A 9 -7.15 10.50 5.70
C VAL A 9 -6.40 11.39 4.73
N GLN A 10 -6.56 12.72 4.82
CA GLN A 10 -5.82 13.66 3.99
C GLN A 10 -4.30 13.52 4.18
N GLN A 11 -3.85 13.36 5.43
CA GLN A 11 -2.43 13.10 5.72
C GLN A 11 -1.95 11.78 5.10
N LEU A 12 -2.72 10.69 5.23
CA LEU A 12 -2.37 9.40 4.64
C LEU A 12 -2.35 9.46 3.10
N GLN A 13 -3.29 10.17 2.48
CA GLN A 13 -3.30 10.40 1.03
C GLN A 13 -2.04 11.13 0.57
N GLN A 14 -1.61 12.17 1.30
CA GLN A 14 -0.39 12.90 0.98
C GLN A 14 0.86 12.02 1.13
N GLN A 15 0.95 11.25 2.21
CA GLN A 15 2.07 10.32 2.44
C GLN A 15 2.14 9.24 1.36
N LEU A 16 1.01 8.61 1.03
CA LEU A 16 0.94 7.62 -0.05
C LEU A 16 1.29 8.23 -1.40
N THR A 17 0.76 9.41 -1.71
CA THR A 17 1.05 10.09 -2.99
C THR A 17 2.54 10.38 -3.12
N THR A 18 3.16 10.87 -2.06
CA THR A 18 4.61 11.15 -2.01
C THR A 18 5.41 9.86 -2.16
N PHE A 19 5.06 8.80 -1.42
CA PHE A 19 5.72 7.50 -1.53
C PHE A 19 5.59 6.90 -2.94
N MET A 20 4.40 7.01 -3.54
CA MET A 20 4.16 6.56 -4.92
C MET A 20 5.05 7.30 -5.91
N GLN A 21 5.17 8.62 -5.78
CA GLN A 21 5.97 9.47 -6.67
C GLN A 21 7.49 9.25 -6.51
N GLU A 22 7.96 9.10 -5.28
CA GLU A 22 9.39 9.06 -4.98
C GLU A 22 9.97 7.64 -5.01
N GLN A 23 9.17 6.63 -4.62
CA GLN A 23 9.67 5.27 -4.41
C GLN A 23 9.08 4.26 -5.40
N VAL A 24 7.81 4.39 -5.80
CA VAL A 24 7.15 3.40 -6.66
C VAL A 24 7.39 3.69 -8.14
N LEU A 25 6.99 4.89 -8.60
CA LEU A 25 7.06 5.25 -10.03
C LEU A 25 8.48 5.17 -10.62
N PRO A 26 9.55 5.66 -9.95
CA PRO A 26 10.89 5.58 -10.50
C PRO A 26 11.41 4.13 -10.64
N ASN A 27 10.85 3.21 -9.86
CA ASN A 27 11.29 1.80 -9.81
C ASN A 27 10.49 0.88 -10.75
N GLU A 28 9.56 1.40 -11.57
CA GLU A 28 8.71 0.57 -12.44
C GLU A 28 9.53 -0.29 -13.43
N HIS A 29 10.58 0.28 -14.02
CA HIS A 29 11.46 -0.47 -14.93
C HIS A 29 12.22 -1.59 -14.21
N LEU A 30 12.77 -1.29 -13.03
CA LEU A 30 13.50 -2.27 -12.22
C LEU A 30 12.57 -3.42 -11.77
N PHE A 31 11.34 -3.09 -11.36
CA PHE A 31 10.33 -4.09 -11.03
C PHE A 31 10.04 -5.02 -12.21
N LYS A 32 9.83 -4.48 -13.41
CA LYS A 32 9.59 -5.27 -14.63
C LYS A 32 10.77 -6.19 -14.94
N GLN A 33 12.00 -5.67 -14.85
CA GLN A 33 13.22 -6.45 -15.08
C GLN A 33 13.36 -7.62 -14.09
N GLN A 34 13.20 -7.35 -12.79
CA GLN A 34 13.34 -8.38 -11.75
C GLN A 34 12.23 -9.44 -11.84
N THR A 35 11.00 -9.02 -12.11
CA THR A 35 9.86 -9.94 -12.32
C THR A 35 10.07 -10.82 -13.55
N ALA A 36 10.64 -10.28 -14.64
CA ALA A 36 10.95 -11.07 -15.83
C ALA A 36 12.06 -12.11 -15.58
N ALA A 37 13.03 -11.79 -14.73
CA ALA A 37 14.14 -12.69 -14.39
C ALA A 37 13.67 -13.90 -13.56
N ASN A 38 12.71 -13.71 -12.65
CA ASN A 38 12.12 -14.81 -11.88
C ASN A 38 10.66 -14.54 -11.51
N ARG A 39 9.77 -14.89 -12.44
CA ARG A 39 8.32 -14.64 -12.36
C ARG A 39 7.63 -15.23 -11.12
N TRP A 40 8.18 -16.30 -10.56
CA TRP A 40 7.58 -17.03 -9.44
C TRP A 40 8.11 -16.60 -8.07
N SER A 41 8.97 -15.58 -8.03
CA SER A 41 9.56 -15.05 -6.80
C SER A 41 9.20 -13.58 -6.60
N THR A 42 9.14 -13.15 -5.35
CA THR A 42 8.98 -11.73 -5.02
C THR A 42 10.22 -10.96 -5.46
N PRO A 43 10.09 -9.91 -6.29
CA PRO A 43 11.21 -9.07 -6.69
C PRO A 43 11.93 -8.43 -5.49
N PRO A 44 13.27 -8.40 -5.44
CA PRO A 44 14.02 -7.75 -4.35
C PRO A 44 13.66 -6.28 -4.11
N ILE A 45 13.30 -5.54 -5.16
CA ILE A 45 12.85 -4.15 -5.03
C ILE A 45 11.59 -4.06 -4.17
N LEU A 46 10.69 -5.03 -4.32
CA LEU A 46 9.41 -5.03 -3.63
C LEU A 46 9.60 -5.29 -2.12
N GLN A 47 10.54 -6.17 -1.74
CA GLN A 47 10.91 -6.36 -0.33
C GLN A 47 11.50 -5.07 0.29
N SER A 48 12.35 -4.37 -0.47
CA SER A 48 12.97 -3.12 -0.02
C SER A 48 11.91 -2.03 0.19
N LEU A 49 10.96 -1.91 -0.74
CA LEU A 49 9.86 -0.96 -0.65
C LEU A 49 8.88 -1.30 0.48
N LYS A 50 8.55 -2.58 0.69
CA LYS A 50 7.74 -3.04 1.84
C LYS A 50 8.35 -2.61 3.18
N ALA A 51 9.66 -2.78 3.35
CA ALA A 51 10.36 -2.36 4.56
C ALA A 51 10.26 -0.84 4.80
N GLN A 52 10.41 -0.04 3.74
CA GLN A 52 10.27 1.42 3.83
C GLN A 52 8.84 1.86 4.13
N ALA A 53 7.84 1.28 3.45
CA ALA A 53 6.44 1.56 3.70
C ALA A 53 6.04 1.25 5.15
N LYS A 54 6.49 0.09 5.67
CA LYS A 54 6.29 -0.28 7.07
C LYS A 54 6.94 0.69 8.05
N ALA A 55 8.17 1.14 7.78
CA ALA A 55 8.86 2.12 8.61
C ALA A 55 8.15 3.49 8.62
N GLN A 56 7.42 3.84 7.56
CA GLN A 56 6.62 5.07 7.45
C GLN A 56 5.18 4.92 7.97
N GLY A 57 4.80 3.74 8.49
CA GLY A 57 3.44 3.49 8.98
C GLY A 57 2.39 3.32 7.88
N LEU A 58 2.81 3.08 6.64
CA LEU A 58 1.95 2.82 5.48
C LEU A 58 1.77 1.31 5.27
N TRP A 59 1.34 0.60 6.30
CA TRP A 59 1.25 -0.86 6.30
C TRP A 59 -0.13 -1.32 6.76
N ASN A 60 -0.68 -2.37 6.15
CA ASN A 60 -1.98 -2.95 6.52
C ASN A 60 -3.11 -1.91 6.59
N LEU A 61 -3.14 -0.97 5.66
CA LEU A 61 -4.08 0.16 5.67
C LEU A 61 -5.55 -0.27 5.56
N PHE A 62 -5.80 -1.46 5.01
CA PHE A 62 -7.15 -2.03 4.88
C PHE A 62 -7.72 -2.56 6.21
N MET A 63 -6.87 -2.78 7.21
CA MET A 63 -7.26 -3.46 8.44
C MET A 63 -8.06 -2.50 9.34
N PRO A 64 -9.33 -2.83 9.70
CA PRO A 64 -10.22 -1.97 10.49
C PRO A 64 -9.87 -1.95 11.99
N GLY A 65 -8.90 -2.75 12.45
CA GLY A 65 -8.32 -2.69 13.78
C GLY A 65 -6.87 -2.15 13.78
N HIS A 66 -6.33 -1.93 14.97
CA HIS A 66 -4.90 -1.62 15.16
C HIS A 66 -4.02 -2.87 15.33
N GLU A 67 -4.66 -4.03 15.38
CA GLU A 67 -3.99 -5.33 15.44
C GLU A 67 -3.15 -5.54 14.17
N HIS A 68 -2.06 -6.29 14.32
CA HIS A 68 -1.11 -6.57 13.23
C HIS A 68 -0.57 -5.32 12.50
N GLY A 69 -0.56 -4.15 13.15
CA GLY A 69 -0.08 -2.90 12.56
C GLY A 69 -1.09 -2.22 11.64
N GLY A 70 -2.38 -2.58 11.75
CA GLY A 70 -3.47 -1.89 11.05
C GLY A 70 -3.67 -0.44 11.52
N GLN A 71 -4.32 0.34 10.68
CA GLN A 71 -4.62 1.74 10.98
C GLN A 71 -6.03 1.95 11.56
N GLY A 72 -6.88 0.93 11.63
CA GLY A 72 -8.21 1.12 12.17
C GLY A 72 -9.08 2.04 11.31
N LEU A 73 -8.91 1.99 9.98
CA LEU A 73 -9.66 2.81 9.05
C LEU A 73 -11.00 2.17 8.75
N SER A 74 -12.05 2.99 8.64
CA SER A 74 -13.30 2.53 8.04
C SER A 74 -13.14 2.33 6.53
N ASN A 75 -14.05 1.57 5.90
CA ASN A 75 -14.03 1.37 4.45
C ASN A 75 -14.10 2.69 3.66
N VAL A 76 -14.83 3.68 4.17
CA VAL A 76 -14.93 5.01 3.54
C VAL A 76 -13.60 5.76 3.59
N GLU A 77 -12.85 5.61 4.68
CA GLU A 77 -11.53 6.22 4.86
C GLU A 77 -10.44 5.49 4.06
N TYR A 78 -10.56 4.16 3.91
CA TYR A 78 -9.61 3.35 3.15
C TYR A 78 -9.78 3.47 1.64
N ALA A 79 -11.02 3.61 1.12
CA ALA A 79 -11.31 3.70 -0.30
C ALA A 79 -10.43 4.68 -1.09
N PRO A 80 -10.23 5.95 -0.66
CA PRO A 80 -9.35 6.87 -1.38
C PRO A 80 -7.87 6.46 -1.35
N LEU A 81 -7.43 5.75 -0.31
CA LEU A 81 -6.06 5.23 -0.21
C LEU A 81 -5.87 4.07 -1.19
N ALA A 82 -6.87 3.18 -1.29
CA ALA A 82 -6.90 2.10 -2.25
C ALA A 82 -6.87 2.61 -3.70
N GLU A 83 -7.57 3.70 -4.00
CA GLU A 83 -7.52 4.36 -5.31
C GLU A 83 -6.10 4.82 -5.67
N ILE A 84 -5.40 5.48 -4.74
CA ILE A 84 -4.01 5.94 -4.96
C ILE A 84 -3.09 4.74 -5.25
N MET A 85 -3.18 3.69 -4.43
CA MET A 85 -2.39 2.47 -4.62
C MET A 85 -2.72 1.75 -5.94
N GLY A 86 -3.98 1.81 -6.37
CA GLY A 86 -4.46 1.17 -7.60
C GLY A 86 -3.91 1.78 -8.90
N ARG A 87 -3.26 2.95 -8.85
CA ARG A 87 -2.66 3.61 -10.02
C ARG A 87 -1.51 2.82 -10.64
N VAL A 88 -0.86 1.95 -9.85
CA VAL A 88 0.21 1.07 -10.31
C VAL A 88 -0.13 -0.35 -9.87
N PHE A 89 -0.18 -1.28 -10.82
CA PHE A 89 -0.68 -2.65 -10.62
C PHE A 89 -0.08 -3.38 -9.41
N TRP A 90 1.21 -3.18 -9.13
CA TRP A 90 1.95 -3.88 -8.06
C TRP A 90 2.08 -3.06 -6.78
N ALA A 91 1.61 -1.82 -6.73
CA ALA A 91 1.87 -0.92 -5.61
C ALA A 91 1.12 -1.32 -4.34
N ALA A 92 -0.09 -1.86 -4.44
CA ALA A 92 -0.83 -2.33 -3.26
C ALA A 92 -0.03 -3.39 -2.46
N GLU A 93 0.80 -4.19 -3.13
CA GLU A 93 1.65 -5.18 -2.47
C GLU A 93 2.72 -4.53 -1.59
N VAL A 94 3.23 -3.35 -1.97
CA VAL A 94 4.22 -2.59 -1.19
C VAL A 94 3.69 -2.21 0.20
N PHE A 95 2.39 -1.96 0.31
CA PHE A 95 1.72 -1.55 1.55
C PHE A 95 1.03 -2.72 2.27
N ASN A 96 1.25 -3.96 1.79
CA ASN A 96 0.58 -5.19 2.24
C ASN A 96 -0.95 -5.14 2.09
N CYS A 97 -1.42 -4.47 1.04
CA CYS A 97 -2.82 -4.27 0.72
C CYS A 97 -3.25 -5.03 -0.56
N SER A 98 -2.42 -5.94 -1.07
CA SER A 98 -2.74 -6.81 -2.21
C SER A 98 -3.58 -8.00 -1.78
N ALA A 99 -4.46 -8.47 -2.66
CA ALA A 99 -5.02 -9.81 -2.54
C ALA A 99 -3.89 -10.84 -2.78
N PRO A 100 -3.83 -11.98 -2.05
CA PRO A 100 -4.79 -12.49 -1.07
C PRO A 100 -4.55 -12.00 0.38
N ASP A 101 -3.53 -11.18 0.64
CA ASP A 101 -3.14 -10.77 1.99
C ASP A 101 -4.27 -10.02 2.71
N THR A 102 -5.02 -9.19 1.98
CA THR A 102 -6.24 -8.54 2.49
C THR A 102 -7.23 -9.54 3.09
N GLY A 103 -7.56 -10.61 2.35
CA GLY A 103 -8.55 -11.59 2.77
C GLY A 103 -8.00 -12.62 3.76
N ASN A 104 -6.72 -12.98 3.66
CA ASN A 104 -6.10 -13.94 4.58
C ASN A 104 -5.96 -13.36 5.99
N MET A 105 -5.59 -12.08 6.12
CA MET A 105 -5.42 -11.43 7.43
C MET A 105 -6.75 -11.16 8.14
N GLU A 106 -7.88 -11.11 7.43
CA GLU A 106 -9.22 -10.95 8.03
C GLU A 106 -9.75 -12.25 8.67
N VAL A 107 -9.10 -13.40 8.43
CA VAL A 107 -9.55 -14.73 8.88
C VAL A 107 -8.78 -15.22 10.12
N PHE A 108 -7.68 -14.57 10.49
CA PHE A 108 -6.84 -14.93 11.65
C PHE A 108 -7.08 -14.06 12.87
#